data_AF-D7MMY7-F1
#
_entry.id   AF-D7MMY7-F1
#
_cell.length_a   1.000
_cell.length_b   1.000
_cell.length_c   1.000
_cell.angle_alpha   90.00
_cell.angle_beta   90.00
_cell.angle_gamma   90.00
#
_symmetry.space_group_name_H-M   'P 1'
#
loop_
_entity.id
_entity.type
_entity.pdbx_description
1 polymer ?
#
loop_
_entity_poly.entity_id
_entity_poly.type
_entity_poly.pdbx_seq_one_letter_code
_entity_poly.pdbx_strand_id
1 'polypeptide(L)'
;MGLSPKLSALSLENNNFLGMIPTEYVWKLVSPGSEFAGFQTLLLGGNFLFGVVPGPLMAMKPGSANVQLAGNCFSWCPATLFFCQGQEQRSLLRNAESLAALSL
;
A
#
# COMPACT_ATOMS: atom_id res chain seq x y z
N MET A 1 5.25 14.42 12.61
CA MET A 1 6.28 14.35 11.55
C MET A 1 7.16 13.15 11.84
N GLY A 2 7.21 12.17 10.93
CA GLY A 2 7.90 10.90 11.16
C GLY A 2 9.42 11.03 11.11
N LEU A 3 10.11 10.19 11.88
CA LEU A 3 11.56 10.15 12.12
C LEU A 3 12.45 9.90 10.88
N SER A 4 11.87 9.82 9.68
CA SER A 4 12.58 9.40 8.46
C SER A 4 12.23 10.29 7.25
N PRO A 5 12.62 11.57 7.25
CA PRO A 5 12.28 12.51 6.18
C PRO A 5 12.90 12.13 4.83
N LYS A 6 14.08 11.50 4.83
CA LYS A 6 14.83 11.10 3.62
C LYS A 6 14.58 9.66 3.16
N LEU A 7 13.60 8.96 3.75
CA LEU A 7 13.35 7.56 3.39
C LEU A 7 12.82 7.49 1.96
N SER A 8 13.60 6.90 1.05
CA SER A 8 13.28 6.85 -0.37
C SER A 8 12.63 5.57 -0.84
N ALA A 9 12.84 4.47 -0.11
CA ALA A 9 12.26 3.18 -0.40
C ALA A 9 11.76 2.55 0.90
N LEU A 10 10.54 2.03 0.87
CA LEU A 10 9.96 1.20 1.92
C LEU A 10 9.34 -0.03 1.27
N SER A 11 9.81 -1.21 1.65
CA SER A 11 9.16 -2.48 1.32
C SER A 11 8.78 -3.19 2.61
N LEU A 12 7.50 -3.53 2.70
CA LEU A 12 6.88 -4.27 3.79
C LEU A 12 6.02 -5.42 3.23
N GLU A 13 6.37 -5.91 2.03
CA GLU A 13 5.58 -6.93 1.34
C GLU A 13 5.52 -8.26 2.09
N ASN A 14 4.47 -9.04 1.87
CA ASN A 14 4.32 -10.41 2.37
C ASN A 14 4.46 -10.54 3.89
N ASN A 15 3.84 -9.62 4.62
CA ASN A 15 3.75 -9.63 6.08
C ASN A 15 2.28 -9.74 6.51
N ASN A 16 2.04 -9.65 7.82
CA ASN A 16 0.71 -9.70 8.41
C ASN A 16 0.18 -8.32 8.84
N PHE A 17 0.58 -7.23 8.16
CA PHE A 17 0.12 -5.89 8.54
C PHE A 17 -1.38 -5.72 8.26
N LEU A 18 -2.09 -5.22 9.26
CA LEU A 18 -3.54 -4.98 9.23
C LEU A 18 -3.81 -3.49 9.48
N GLY A 19 -4.79 -2.93 8.78
CA GLY A 19 -5.18 -1.52 8.90
C GLY A 19 -5.36 -0.84 7.56
N MET A 20 -5.55 0.47 7.58
CA MET A 20 -5.55 1.31 6.38
C MET A 20 -4.13 1.78 6.04
N ILE A 21 -3.88 2.14 4.78
CA ILE A 21 -2.61 2.78 4.39
C ILE A 21 -2.49 4.12 5.13
N PRO A 22 -1.37 4.37 5.86
CA PRO A 22 -1.15 5.65 6.52
C PRO A 22 -1.14 6.82 5.51
N THR A 23 -1.86 7.88 5.83
CA THR A 23 -1.99 9.08 4.99
C THR A 23 -0.63 9.70 4.68
N GLU A 24 0.32 9.61 5.61
CA GLU A 24 1.69 10.11 5.44
C GLU A 24 2.43 9.40 4.31
N TYR A 25 2.20 8.10 4.10
CA TYR A 25 2.87 7.35 3.03
C TYR A 25 2.36 7.80 1.67
N VAL A 26 1.07 8.14 1.57
CA VAL A 26 0.46 8.69 0.36
C VAL A 26 1.08 10.03 0.01
N TRP A 27 1.15 10.96 0.97
CA TRP A 27 1.75 12.28 0.72
C TRP A 27 3.23 12.21 0.35
N LYS A 28 3.99 11.27 0.95
CA LYS A 28 5.38 11.02 0.58
C LYS A 28 5.59 10.54 -0.86
N LEU A 29 4.56 9.95 -1.48
CA LEU A 29 4.58 9.47 -2.88
C LEU A 29 4.12 10.54 -3.87
N VAL A 30 3.06 11.29 -3.54
CA VAL A 30 2.34 12.12 -4.53
C VAL A 30 2.80 13.58 -4.59
N SER A 31 3.73 14.00 -3.73
CA SER A 31 4.21 15.40 -3.66
C SER A 31 5.68 15.58 -4.07
N PRO A 32 6.08 15.16 -5.29
CA PRO A 32 7.47 15.22 -5.76
C PRO A 32 8.04 16.65 -5.67
N GLY A 33 9.25 16.78 -5.10
CA GLY A 33 9.95 18.06 -4.95
C GLY A 33 9.63 18.85 -3.68
N SER A 34 8.72 18.36 -2.83
CA SER A 34 8.62 18.87 -1.45
C SER A 34 9.70 18.25 -0.56
N GLU A 35 10.06 18.92 0.54
CA GLU A 35 10.91 18.36 1.62
C GLU A 35 10.36 17.02 2.19
N PHE A 36 9.13 16.65 1.82
CA PHE A 36 8.43 15.44 2.23
C PHE A 36 8.32 14.38 1.13
N ALA A 37 8.68 14.66 -0.12
CA ALA A 37 8.71 13.66 -1.19
C ALA A 37 9.93 12.75 -1.05
N GLY A 38 9.77 11.73 -0.20
CA GLY A 38 10.78 10.70 -0.02
C GLY A 38 10.59 9.56 -1.00
N PHE A 39 9.38 9.00 -1.09
CA PHE A 39 9.21 7.68 -1.66
C PHE A 39 9.28 7.63 -3.18
N GLN A 40 10.37 7.06 -3.67
CA GLN A 40 10.49 6.51 -5.02
C GLN A 40 10.00 5.06 -5.07
N THR A 41 9.93 4.38 -3.92
CA THR A 41 9.45 3.00 -3.80
C THR A 41 8.59 2.82 -2.55
N LEU A 42 7.36 2.33 -2.71
CA LEU A 42 6.48 1.91 -1.62
C LEU A 42 5.81 0.58 -1.97
N LEU A 43 6.30 -0.51 -1.39
CA LEU A 43 5.82 -1.86 -1.66
C LEU A 43 5.12 -2.42 -0.42
N LEU A 44 3.81 -2.55 -0.49
CA LEU A 44 2.95 -3.01 0.62
C LEU A 44 2.15 -4.26 0.23
N GLY A 45 2.46 -4.89 -0.89
CA GLY A 45 1.75 -6.06 -1.42
C GLY A 45 1.75 -7.25 -0.48
N GLY A 46 0.74 -8.12 -0.58
CA GLY A 46 0.70 -9.38 0.15
C GLY A 46 0.46 -9.26 1.66
N ASN A 47 -0.14 -8.17 2.14
CA ASN A 47 -0.53 -7.95 3.53
C ASN A 47 -2.06 -8.10 3.73
N PHE A 48 -2.60 -7.60 4.84
CA PHE A 48 -4.03 -7.53 5.14
C PHE A 48 -4.55 -6.08 5.20
N LEU A 49 -3.91 -5.17 4.46
CA LEU A 49 -4.36 -3.77 4.44
C LEU A 49 -5.74 -3.66 3.79
N PHE A 50 -6.61 -2.83 4.34
CA PHE A 50 -8.02 -2.75 3.93
C PHE A 50 -8.48 -1.31 3.70
N GLY A 51 -9.71 -1.20 3.18
CA GLY A 51 -10.35 0.06 2.82
C GLY A 51 -10.30 0.30 1.32
N VAL A 52 -10.41 1.57 0.93
CA VAL A 52 -10.28 2.00 -0.47
C VAL A 52 -8.86 2.45 -0.75
N VAL A 53 -8.39 2.24 -1.98
CA VAL A 53 -7.14 2.87 -2.44
C VAL A 53 -7.28 4.40 -2.31
N PRO A 54 -6.35 5.10 -1.64
CA PRO A 54 -6.42 6.55 -1.49
C PRO A 54 -6.48 7.28 -2.83
N GLY A 55 -7.43 8.21 -2.96
CA GLY A 55 -7.66 8.99 -4.20
C GLY A 55 -6.41 9.61 -4.83
N PRO A 56 -5.47 10.22 -4.07
CA PRO A 56 -4.24 10.76 -4.64
C PRO A 56 -3.37 9.73 -5.37
N LEU A 57 -3.38 8.46 -4.94
CA LEU A 57 -2.66 7.39 -5.65
C LEU A 57 -3.27 7.08 -7.01
N MET A 58 -4.59 7.26 -7.17
CA MET A 58 -5.27 6.99 -8.44
C MET A 58 -4.85 7.95 -9.56
N ALA A 59 -4.35 9.13 -9.23
CA ALA A 59 -3.84 10.11 -10.20
C ALA A 59 -2.38 9.86 -10.61
N MET A 60 -1.70 8.88 -9.96
CA MET A 60 -0.32 8.57 -10.28
C MET A 60 -0.20 7.93 -11.66
N LYS A 61 0.88 8.27 -12.36
CA LYS A 61 1.21 7.68 -13.66
C LYS A 61 2.22 6.54 -13.48
N PRO A 62 2.13 5.46 -14.28
CA PRO A 62 3.19 4.47 -14.34
C PRO A 62 4.56 5.14 -14.55
N GLY A 63 5.57 4.69 -13.81
CA GLY A 63 6.93 5.24 -13.87
C GLY A 63 7.20 6.45 -12.96
N SER A 64 6.18 7.03 -12.31
CA SER A 64 6.38 8.12 -11.33
C SER A 64 7.01 7.65 -10.01
N ALA A 65 6.68 6.42 -9.58
CA ALA A 65 7.27 5.72 -8.46
C ALA A 65 7.00 4.21 -8.62
N ASN A 66 7.77 3.39 -7.91
CA ASN A 66 7.53 1.96 -7.81
C ASN A 66 6.56 1.67 -6.65
N VAL A 67 5.32 1.32 -6.96
CA VAL A 67 4.26 1.11 -5.95
C VAL A 67 3.60 -0.24 -6.17
N GLN A 68 3.38 -0.99 -5.09
CA GLN A 68 2.71 -2.28 -5.10
C GLN A 68 1.71 -2.40 -3.95
N LEU A 69 0.44 -2.64 -4.29
CA LEU A 69 -0.67 -2.83 -3.37
C LEU A 69 -1.41 -4.16 -3.58
N ALA A 70 -1.04 -4.95 -4.59
CA ALA A 70 -1.59 -6.27 -4.87
C ALA A 70 -1.62 -7.21 -3.64
N GLY A 71 -2.59 -8.13 -3.59
CA GLY A 71 -2.61 -9.18 -2.55
C GLY A 71 -2.91 -8.69 -1.13
N ASN A 72 -3.55 -7.53 -1.02
CA ASN A 72 -4.12 -6.97 0.21
C ASN A 72 -5.63 -7.22 0.27
N CYS A 73 -6.34 -6.55 1.17
CA CYS A 73 -7.78 -6.64 1.38
C CYS A 73 -8.54 -5.38 0.93
N PHE A 74 -8.07 -4.68 -0.11
CA PHE A 74 -8.74 -3.47 -0.59
C PHE A 74 -10.08 -3.81 -1.24
N SER A 75 -11.11 -3.02 -0.93
CA SER A 75 -12.45 -3.21 -1.52
C SER A 75 -12.48 -2.90 -3.01
N TRP A 76 -11.54 -2.09 -3.49
CA TRP A 76 -11.40 -1.71 -4.89
C TRP A 76 -9.92 -1.46 -5.24
N CYS A 77 -9.35 -2.35 -6.06
CA CYS A 77 -7.99 -2.24 -6.59
C CYS A 77 -7.96 -2.92 -7.99
N PRO A 78 -8.55 -2.29 -9.03
CA PRO A 78 -8.69 -2.91 -10.33
C PRO A 78 -7.35 -3.04 -11.06
N ALA A 79 -7.27 -3.99 -12.01
CA ALA A 79 -6.09 -4.23 -12.84
C ALA A 79 -5.65 -3.02 -13.68
N THR A 80 -6.55 -2.06 -13.90
CA THR A 80 -6.26 -0.81 -14.63
C THR A 80 -5.32 0.12 -13.87
N LEU A 81 -5.19 -0.04 -12.55
CA LEU A 81 -4.22 0.71 -11.75
C LEU A 81 -2.89 -0.06 -11.69
N PHE A 82 -1.82 0.59 -12.13
CA PHE A 82 -0.50 -0.05 -12.29
C PHE A 82 0.07 -0.67 -11.00
N PHE A 83 -0.33 -0.16 -9.84
CA PHE A 83 0.09 -0.67 -8.53
C PHE A 83 -0.82 -1.76 -7.96
N CYS A 84 -1.94 -2.09 -8.61
CA CYS A 84 -2.77 -3.25 -8.27
C CYS A 84 -2.35 -4.49 -9.08
N GLN A 85 -1.72 -4.29 -10.25
CA GLN A 85 -1.17 -5.32 -11.13
C GLN A 85 -2.12 -6.48 -11.49
N GLY A 86 -3.44 -6.26 -11.34
CA GLY A 86 -4.48 -7.25 -11.63
C GLY A 86 -4.47 -8.49 -10.74
N GLN A 87 -3.71 -8.47 -9.64
CA GLN A 87 -3.69 -9.56 -8.67
C GLN A 87 -4.96 -9.55 -7.83
N GLU A 88 -5.47 -10.74 -7.49
CA GLU A 88 -6.65 -10.88 -6.63
C GLU A 88 -6.38 -10.27 -5.24
N GLN A 89 -7.36 -9.52 -4.74
CA GLN A 89 -7.34 -9.04 -3.37
C GLN A 89 -7.83 -10.16 -2.44
N ARG A 90 -7.12 -10.35 -1.32
CA ARG A 90 -7.54 -11.21 -0.22
C ARG A 90 -8.91 -10.76 0.30
N SER A 91 -9.78 -11.70 0.66
CA SER A 91 -11.02 -11.37 1.34
C SER A 91 -10.79 -11.32 2.86
N LEU A 92 -11.23 -10.25 3.53
CA LEU A 92 -11.11 -10.13 4.99
C LEU A 92 -11.82 -11.30 5.71
N LEU A 93 -12.99 -11.72 5.19
CA LEU A 93 -13.82 -12.76 5.79
C LEU A 93 -13.18 -14.15 5.75
N ARG A 94 -12.51 -14.55 4.66
CA ARG A 94 -11.82 -15.86 4.62
C ARG A 94 -10.55 -15.89 5.47
N ASN A 95 -10.00 -14.73 5.82
CA ASN A 95 -8.74 -14.63 6.55
C ASN A 95 -8.91 -14.25 8.03
N ALA A 96 -10.13 -13.96 8.49
CA ALA A 96 -10.44 -13.81 9.92
C ALA A 96 -10.11 -15.11 10.69
N GLU A 97 -10.33 -16.28 10.07
CA GLU A 97 -9.90 -17.58 10.60
C GLU A 97 -8.37 -17.71 10.64
N SER A 98 -7.67 -17.14 9.66
CA SER A 98 -6.20 -17.16 9.59
C SER A 98 -5.55 -16.20 10.60
N LEU A 99 -6.18 -15.05 10.87
CA LEU A 99 -5.77 -14.11 11.92
C LEU A 99 -5.99 -14.70 13.32
N ALA A 100 -7.08 -15.45 13.53
CA ALA A 100 -7.31 -16.18 14.78
C ALA A 100 -6.27 -17.28 15.04
N ALA A 101 -5.70 -17.88 13.98
CA ALA A 101 -4.63 -18.88 14.08
C ALA A 101 -3.23 -18.29 14.41
N LEU A 102 -3.04 -16.98 14.26
CA LEU A 102 -1.79 -16.27 14.61
C LEU A 102 -1.79 -15.73 16.05
N SER A 103 -2.90 -15.86 16.77
CA SER A 103 -3.06 -15.46 18.17
C SER A 103 -2.87 -16.62 19.18
N LEU A 104 -2.21 -17.71 18.76
CA LEU A 104 -1.82 -18.85 19.60
C LEU A 104 -0.31 -18.89 19.85
#